data_AF-A0A938IB39-F1
#
_entry.id   AF-A0A938IB39-F1
#
_cell.length_a   1.000
_cell.length_b   1.000
_cell.length_c   1.000
_cell.angle_alpha   90.00
_cell.angle_beta   90.00
_cell.angle_gamma   90.00
#
_symmetry.space_group_name_H-M   'P 1'
#
loop_
_entity.id
_entity.type
_entity.pdbx_description
1 polymer ?
#
loop_
_entity_poly.entity_id
_entity_poly.type
_entity_poly.pdbx_seq_one_letter_code
_entity_poly.pdbx_strand_id
1 'polypeptide(L)'
;MQRCCRMTPSTNIASRLEDCLAMVFPDVPQKQLCHASIHSLAEWDSLATLTIVSVIEETFQRQIPLDDLEEFVSFERILAYLSRPTLRAAA
;
A
#
# COMPACT_ATOMS: atom_id res chain seq x y z
N MET A 1 -6.94 -21.53 -9.04
CA MET A 1 -7.70 -21.65 -7.79
C MET A 1 -6.96 -20.88 -6.71
N GLN A 2 -7.65 -20.00 -5.98
CA GLN A 2 -7.29 -19.26 -4.75
C GLN A 2 -7.91 -17.85 -4.78
N ARG A 3 -9.25 -17.83 -4.76
CA ARG A 3 -10.07 -16.69 -4.34
C ARG A 3 -10.80 -17.18 -3.09
N CYS A 4 -10.23 -16.97 -1.89
CA CYS A 4 -10.92 -17.20 -0.60
C CYS A 4 -10.08 -16.73 0.60
N CYS A 5 -9.62 -15.48 0.61
CA CYS A 5 -9.28 -14.79 1.86
C CYS A 5 -9.99 -13.44 1.85
N ARG A 6 -11.28 -13.47 2.19
CA ARG A 6 -12.06 -12.27 2.49
C ARG A 6 -11.58 -11.76 3.84
N MET A 7 -10.44 -11.05 3.87
CA MET A 7 -10.01 -10.34 5.07
C MET A 7 -11.01 -9.22 5.36
N THR A 8 -11.46 -9.21 6.61
CA THR A 8 -12.44 -8.31 7.19
C THR A 8 -12.16 -6.84 6.88
N PRO A 9 -13.19 -6.00 6.63
CA PRO A 9 -12.99 -4.57 6.49
C PRO A 9 -12.66 -3.97 7.86
N SER A 10 -11.37 -3.86 8.18
CA SER A 10 -10.90 -2.96 9.23
C SER A 10 -11.12 -1.53 8.72
N THR A 11 -11.97 -0.75 9.39
CA THR A 11 -12.35 0.63 9.04
C THR A 11 -11.16 1.63 8.99
N ASN A 12 -9.94 1.20 9.32
CA ASN A 12 -8.75 2.04 9.34
C ASN A 12 -7.90 1.87 8.08
N ILE A 13 -7.48 2.99 7.48
CA ILE A 13 -6.62 3.04 6.29
C ILE A 13 -5.31 2.28 6.52
N ALA A 14 -4.72 2.38 7.71
CA ALA A 14 -3.49 1.67 8.07
C ALA A 14 -3.67 0.15 7.96
N SER A 15 -4.72 -0.40 8.56
CA SER A 15 -4.98 -1.84 8.51
C SER A 15 -5.31 -2.36 7.11
N ARG A 16 -5.93 -1.53 6.27
CA ARG A 16 -6.16 -1.89 4.86
C ARG A 16 -4.86 -1.90 4.06
N LEU A 17 -3.97 -0.93 4.32
CA LEU A 17 -2.64 -0.89 3.70
C LEU A 17 -1.77 -2.08 4.13
N GLU A 18 -1.81 -2.46 5.41
CA GLU A 18 -1.12 -3.67 5.92
C GLU A 18 -1.61 -4.94 5.20
N ASP A 19 -2.91 -5.06 4.96
CA ASP A 19 -3.52 -6.19 4.24
C ASP A 19 -3.08 -6.23 2.77
N CYS A 20 -3.03 -5.06 2.10
CA CYS A 20 -2.50 -4.94 0.74
C CYS A 20 -1.02 -5.39 0.67
N LEU A 21 -0.19 -4.92 1.61
CA LEU A 21 1.22 -5.29 1.66
C LEU A 21 1.41 -6.77 1.99
N ALA A 22 0.60 -7.34 2.88
CA ALA A 22 0.65 -8.77 3.19
C ALA A 22 0.25 -9.64 1.98
N MET A 23 -0.57 -9.11 1.07
CA MET A 23 -0.90 -9.78 -0.19
C MET A 23 0.26 -9.76 -1.17
N VAL A 24 1.03 -8.66 -1.22
CA VAL A 24 2.21 -8.54 -2.09
C VAL A 24 3.42 -9.30 -1.50
N PHE A 25 3.57 -9.28 -0.18
CA PHE A 25 4.67 -9.88 0.57
C PHE A 25 4.14 -10.91 1.58
N PRO A 26 3.69 -12.09 1.12
CA PRO A 26 3.16 -13.11 2.02
C PRO A 26 4.21 -13.71 2.97
N ASP A 27 5.50 -13.58 2.63
CA ASP A 27 6.62 -14.09 3.45
C ASP A 27 7.02 -13.11 4.57
N VAL A 28 6.59 -11.84 4.49
CA VAL A 28 6.97 -10.80 5.45
C VAL A 28 5.90 -10.63 6.52
N PRO A 29 6.25 -10.72 7.82
CA PRO A 29 5.29 -10.55 8.89
C PRO A 29 4.76 -9.11 8.97
N GLN A 30 3.47 -8.95 9.22
CA GLN A 30 2.79 -7.64 9.29
C GLN A 30 3.48 -6.61 10.20
N LYS A 31 4.06 -7.07 11.32
CA LYS A 31 4.82 -6.19 12.24
C LYS A 31 6.05 -5.54 11.57
N GLN A 32 6.68 -6.23 10.63
CA GLN A 32 7.77 -5.66 9.84
C GLN A 32 7.24 -4.76 8.73
N LEU A 33 6.09 -5.11 8.11
CA LEU A 33 5.47 -4.31 7.05
C LEU A 33 5.16 -2.87 7.50
N CYS A 34 4.76 -2.64 8.75
CA CYS A 34 4.50 -1.29 9.27
C CYS A 34 5.73 -0.37 9.27
N HIS A 35 6.93 -0.94 9.36
CA HIS A 35 8.20 -0.20 9.34
C HIS A 35 9.03 -0.52 8.09
N ALA A 36 8.42 -1.20 7.12
CA ALA A 36 9.06 -1.62 5.90
C ALA A 36 9.25 -0.42 4.96
N SER A 37 10.35 -0.48 4.22
CA SER A 37 10.69 0.49 3.18
C SER A 37 11.56 -0.19 2.15
N ILE A 38 11.66 0.41 0.96
CA ILE A 38 12.53 -0.04 -0.14
C ILE A 38 14.00 -0.22 0.30
N HIS A 39 14.43 0.49 1.35
CA HIS A 39 15.77 0.38 1.92
C HIS A 39 15.91 -0.71 2.98
N SER A 40 14.82 -1.03 3.70
CA SER A 40 14.85 -2.00 4.82
C SER A 40 14.49 -3.40 4.37
N LEU A 41 13.74 -3.54 3.28
CA LEU A 41 13.25 -4.81 2.77
C LEU A 41 13.77 -5.01 1.35
N ALA A 42 14.64 -6.00 1.18
CA ALA A 42 15.18 -6.36 -0.14
C ALA A 42 14.08 -6.83 -1.10
N GLU A 43 13.01 -7.44 -0.59
CA GLU A 43 11.83 -7.82 -1.39
C GLU A 43 11.11 -6.60 -1.97
N TRP A 44 11.25 -5.44 -1.32
CA TRP A 44 10.65 -4.19 -1.78
C TRP A 44 11.57 -3.55 -2.81
N ASP A 45 11.41 -3.96 -4.07
CA ASP A 45 12.09 -3.38 -5.24
C ASP A 45 11.18 -2.40 -6.02
N SER A 46 11.68 -1.88 -7.15
CA SER A 46 10.89 -1.06 -8.08
C SER A 46 9.66 -1.80 -8.61
N LEU A 47 9.77 -3.10 -8.89
CA LEU A 47 8.62 -3.91 -9.36
C LEU A 47 7.59 -4.14 -8.25
N ALA A 48 8.05 -4.35 -7.02
CA ALA A 48 7.18 -4.49 -5.87
C ALA A 48 6.44 -3.18 -5.60
N THR A 49 7.10 -2.03 -5.74
CA THR A 49 6.49 -0.70 -5.65
C THR A 49 5.34 -0.53 -6.63
N LEU A 50 5.53 -0.93 -7.90
CA LEU A 50 4.45 -0.91 -8.90
C LEU A 50 3.30 -1.84 -8.53
N THR A 51 3.61 -3.03 -8.01
CA THR A 51 2.59 -4.01 -7.59
C THR A 51 1.77 -3.50 -6.42
N ILE A 52 2.43 -2.94 -5.40
CA ILE A 52 1.79 -2.30 -4.24
C ILE A 52 0.86 -1.18 -4.72
N VAL A 53 1.33 -0.33 -5.63
CA VAL A 53 0.52 0.75 -6.19
C VAL A 53 -0.70 0.19 -6.90
N SER A 54 -0.55 -0.79 -7.81
CA SER A 54 -1.69 -1.41 -8.47
C SER A 54 -2.71 -2.00 -7.49
N VAL A 55 -2.25 -2.72 -6.46
CA VAL A 55 -3.14 -3.29 -5.43
C VAL A 55 -3.85 -2.18 -4.63
N ILE A 56 -3.15 -1.09 -4.30
CA ILE A 56 -3.73 0.08 -3.61
C ILE A 56 -4.74 0.78 -4.52
N GLU A 57 -4.43 1.00 -5.78
CA GLU A 57 -5.33 1.61 -6.76
C GLU A 57 -6.63 0.81 -6.87
N GLU A 58 -6.54 -0.52 -6.97
CA GLU A 58 -7.71 -1.40 -6.98
C GLU A 58 -8.45 -1.41 -5.63
N THR A 59 -7.74 -1.44 -4.50
CA THR A 59 -8.36 -1.57 -3.17
C THR A 59 -9.05 -0.27 -2.74
N PHE A 60 -8.42 0.87 -2.98
CA PHE A 60 -8.92 2.19 -2.59
C PHE A 60 -9.69 2.88 -3.72
N GLN A 61 -9.75 2.27 -4.91
CA GLN A 61 -10.40 2.81 -6.11
C GLN A 61 -9.90 4.23 -6.41
N ARG A 62 -8.58 4.43 -6.29
CA ARG A 62 -7.91 5.71 -6.55
C ARG A 62 -6.89 5.53 -7.66
N GLN A 63 -6.64 6.61 -8.37
CA GLN A 63 -5.57 6.65 -9.36
C GLN A 63 -4.36 7.33 -8.75
N ILE A 64 -3.24 6.64 -8.71
CA ILE A 64 -1.97 7.15 -8.19
C ILE A 64 -1.13 7.57 -9.40
N PRO A 65 -0.78 8.86 -9.53
CA PRO A 65 0.06 9.29 -10.64
C PRO A 65 1.48 8.73 -10.47
N LEU A 66 2.13 8.48 -11.60
CA LEU A 66 3.50 7.92 -11.62
C LEU A 66 4.52 8.83 -10.91
N ASP A 67 4.25 10.14 -10.88
CA ASP A 67 5.06 11.14 -10.20
C ASP A 67 5.07 10.95 -8.68
N ASP A 68 3.96 10.48 -8.10
CA ASP A 68 3.85 10.22 -6.67
C ASP A 68 4.41 8.84 -6.27
N LEU A 69 4.86 7.99 -7.22
CA LEU A 69 5.41 6.66 -6.91
C LEU A 69 6.63 6.71 -5.98
N GLU A 70 7.37 7.81 -6.00
CA GLU A 70 8.48 8.03 -5.06
C GLU A 70 8.03 8.06 -3.60
N GLU A 71 6.76 8.37 -3.33
CA GLU A 71 6.18 8.29 -1.99
C GLU A 71 5.79 6.85 -1.62
N PHE A 72 5.70 5.93 -2.60
CA PHE A 72 5.34 4.52 -2.40
C PHE A 72 6.54 3.62 -2.09
N VAL A 73 7.59 4.20 -1.53
CA VAL A 73 8.82 3.51 -1.13
C VAL A 73 8.86 3.17 0.36
N SER A 74 7.86 3.57 1.14
CA SER A 74 7.80 3.34 2.59
C SER A 74 6.36 3.31 3.10
N PHE A 75 6.08 2.43 4.08
CA PHE A 75 4.74 2.31 4.67
C PHE A 75 4.19 3.64 5.19
N GLU A 76 5.00 4.37 5.94
CA GLU A 76 4.59 5.65 6.55
C GLU A 76 4.22 6.70 5.52
N ARG A 77 4.98 6.77 4.41
CA ARG A 77 4.71 7.73 3.32
C ARG A 77 3.41 7.39 2.59
N ILE A 78 3.19 6.11 2.29
CA ILE A 78 1.94 5.64 1.67
C ILE A 78 0.76 5.93 2.60
N LEU A 79 0.88 5.61 3.89
CA LEU A 79 -0.17 5.87 4.87
C LEU A 79 -0.45 7.37 4.98
N ALA A 80 0.59 8.21 4.99
CA ALA A 80 0.43 9.66 5.00
C ALA A 80 -0.25 10.15 3.71
N TYR A 81 0.10 9.62 2.55
CA TYR A 81 -0.51 9.93 1.27
C TYR A 81 -2.00 9.55 1.23
N LEU A 82 -2.35 8.36 1.69
CA LEU A 82 -3.74 7.88 1.76
C LEU A 82 -4.55 8.59 2.85
N SER A 83 -3.92 8.97 3.96
CA SER A 83 -4.54 9.70 5.07
C SER A 83 -4.72 11.18 4.75
N ARG A 84 -4.03 11.72 3.74
CA ARG A 84 -4.34 13.06 3.26
C ARG A 84 -5.80 13.03 2.81
N PRO A 85 -6.68 13.83 3.44
CA PRO A 85 -7.97 14.07 2.83
C PRO A 85 -7.63 14.61 1.45
N THR A 86 -8.10 13.93 0.41
CA THR A 86 -7.95 14.38 -0.98
C THR A 86 -8.58 15.77 -1.07
N LEU A 87 -7.80 16.80 -0.77
CA LEU A 87 -8.11 18.19 -1.01
C LEU A 87 -7.82 18.44 -2.49
N ARG A 88 -8.60 17.78 -3.35
CA ARG A 88 -8.94 18.31 -4.67
C ARG A 88 -10.35 18.88 -4.49
N ALA A 89 -10.52 20.19 -4.25
CA ALA A 89 -10.42 21.28 -5.23
C ALA A 89 -11.22 20.87 -6.48
N ALA A 90 -12.50 21.21 -6.66
CA ALA A 90 -13.10 22.54 -6.74
C ALA A 90 -12.27 23.51 -7.59
N ALA A 91 -12.44 23.39 -8.92
CA ALA A 91 -12.50 24.44 -9.94
C ALA A 91 -12.10 23.87 -11.31
#